data_AF-B6W7D6-F1
#
_entry.id   AF-B6W7D6-F1
#
_cell.length_a   1.000
_cell.length_b   1.000
_cell.length_c   1.000
_cell.angle_alpha   90.00
_cell.angle_beta   90.00
_cell.angle_gamma   90.00
#
_symmetry.space_group_name_H-M   'P 1'
#
loop_
_entity.id
_entity.type
_entity.pdbx_description
1 polymer ?
#
loop_
_entity_poly.entity_id
_entity_poly.type
_entity_poly.pdbx_seq_one_letter_code
_entity_poly.pdbx_strand_id
1 'polypeptide(L)'
;MKIASMEYKNGISNLLNSKFDENEVVVKKYENFEDIILEDDLSEFDLILVDMTHTRCIELIQYIKQTTNIPVIYLTDRYKKSPYEAKIDDKDFVIHSYSRDEFVKFTLKKVEEINNSKIISFGFCSIEVDNGIFRIGNDILNLTKSEISLCTILIKKNEQACFKRNYCKRNGKNGN
;
A
#
# COMPACT_ATOMS: atom_id res chain seq x y z
N MET A 1 8.11 2.20 -0.14
CA MET A 1 6.97 1.27 -0.32
C MET A 1 7.52 -0.13 -0.49
N LYS A 2 6.91 -1.14 0.14
CA LYS A 2 7.26 -2.56 -0.05
C LYS A 2 6.14 -3.29 -0.78
N ILE A 3 6.47 -3.99 -1.86
CA ILE A 3 5.51 -4.76 -2.67
C ILE A 3 5.94 -6.22 -2.66
N ALA A 4 5.03 -7.13 -2.31
CA ALA A 4 5.23 -8.56 -2.54
C ALA A 4 4.68 -8.93 -3.92
N SER A 5 5.47 -9.64 -4.72
CA SER A 5 5.06 -10.05 -6.07
C SER A 5 5.22 -11.55 -6.25
N MET A 6 4.10 -12.25 -6.33
CA MET A 6 4.03 -13.65 -6.73
C MET A 6 3.88 -13.70 -8.25
N GLU A 7 5.00 -13.89 -8.95
CA GLU A 7 4.99 -13.91 -10.41
C GLU A 7 5.90 -14.97 -11.00
N TYR A 8 5.46 -15.60 -12.09
CA TYR A 8 6.26 -16.61 -12.79
C TYR A 8 7.04 -16.00 -13.97
N LYS A 9 6.33 -15.56 -15.02
CA LYS A 9 6.93 -15.04 -16.28
C LYS A 9 6.51 -13.61 -16.64
N ASN A 10 5.71 -12.97 -15.79
CA ASN A 10 5.17 -11.66 -16.10
C ASN A 10 6.19 -10.52 -15.95
N GLY A 11 7.28 -10.71 -15.20
CA GLY A 11 8.38 -9.75 -15.12
C GLY A 11 7.95 -8.35 -14.63
N ILE A 12 6.86 -8.26 -13.89
CA ILE A 12 6.36 -7.01 -13.33
C ILE A 12 7.27 -6.50 -12.22
N SER A 13 7.91 -7.39 -11.44
CA SER A 13 8.88 -6.95 -10.44
C SER A 13 10.05 -6.23 -11.11
N ASN A 14 10.55 -6.79 -12.22
CA ASN A 14 11.62 -6.16 -13.00
C ASN A 14 11.17 -4.82 -13.58
N LEU A 15 9.93 -4.74 -14.09
CA LEU A 15 9.38 -3.50 -14.62
C LEU A 15 9.28 -2.43 -13.54
N LEU A 16 8.73 -2.76 -12.36
CA LEU A 16 8.58 -1.82 -11.25
C LEU A 16 9.94 -1.37 -10.72
N ASN A 17 10.86 -2.29 -10.49
CA ASN A 17 12.22 -1.98 -10.06
C ASN A 17 13.00 -1.15 -11.10
N SER A 18 12.62 -1.19 -12.38
CA SER A 18 13.21 -0.32 -13.42
C SER A 18 12.59 1.07 -13.51
N LYS A 19 11.36 1.23 -13.00
CA LYS A 19 10.58 2.46 -13.12
C LYS A 19 10.68 3.35 -11.88
N PHE A 20 10.89 2.75 -10.71
CA PHE A 20 10.95 3.44 -9.43
C PHE A 20 12.34 3.28 -8.80
N ASP A 21 12.73 4.27 -8.00
CA ASP A 21 13.95 4.20 -7.20
C ASP A 21 13.80 3.13 -6.11
N GLU A 22 14.88 2.41 -5.79
CA GLU A 22 14.89 1.38 -4.74
C GLU A 22 14.55 1.92 -3.35
N ASN A 23 14.78 3.22 -3.13
CA ASN A 23 14.40 3.90 -1.89
C ASN A 23 12.90 4.26 -1.86
N GLU A 24 12.25 4.31 -3.02
CA GLU A 24 10.82 4.62 -3.15
C GLU A 24 9.96 3.36 -3.18
N VAL A 25 10.35 2.37 -3.99
CA VAL A 25 9.60 1.11 -4.18
C VAL A 25 10.57 -0.06 -4.19
N VAL A 26 10.38 -0.99 -3.25
CA VAL A 26 11.09 -2.27 -3.20
C VAL A 26 10.10 -3.38 -3.54
N VAL A 27 10.35 -4.11 -4.62
CA VAL A 27 9.56 -5.29 -4.99
C VAL A 27 10.29 -6.57 -4.61
N LYS A 28 9.71 -7.32 -3.67
CA LYS A 28 10.19 -8.65 -3.28
C LYS A 28 9.44 -9.70 -4.08
N LYS A 29 10.16 -10.42 -4.94
CA LYS A 29 9.61 -11.48 -5.78
C LYS A 29 9.56 -12.79 -4.98
N TYR A 30 8.46 -13.51 -5.11
CA TYR A 30 8.25 -14.86 -4.58
C TYR A 30 7.91 -15.82 -5.69
N GLU A 31 8.48 -17.03 -5.62
CA GLU A 31 8.22 -18.09 -6.60
C GLU A 31 7.13 -19.05 -6.13
N ASN A 32 6.90 -19.16 -4.81
CA ASN A 32 5.90 -20.08 -4.25
C ASN A 32 4.95 -19.37 -3.27
N PHE A 33 3.80 -20.01 -3.07
CA PHE A 33 2.75 -19.57 -2.15
C PHE A 33 3.21 -19.62 -0.70
N GLU A 34 3.88 -20.72 -0.35
CA GLU A 34 4.36 -20.98 1.00
C GLU A 34 5.34 -19.89 1.45
N ASP A 35 6.18 -19.39 0.55
CA ASP A 35 7.19 -18.38 0.86
C ASP A 35 6.56 -17.04 1.29
N ILE A 36 5.36 -16.71 0.82
CA ILE A 36 4.63 -15.50 1.20
C ILE A 36 3.97 -15.67 2.57
N ILE A 37 3.42 -16.85 2.85
CA ILE A 37 2.66 -17.11 4.08
C ILE A 37 3.58 -17.39 5.26
N LEU A 38 4.77 -17.89 4.98
CA LEU A 38 5.83 -18.08 5.96
C LEU A 38 6.53 -16.77 6.34
N GLU A 39 6.24 -15.64 5.67
CA GLU A 39 6.70 -14.34 6.14
C GLU A 39 6.06 -14.03 7.50
N ASP A 40 6.92 -13.76 8.48
CA ASP A 40 6.52 -13.51 9.87
C ASP A 40 5.57 -12.31 10.00
N ASP A 41 5.66 -11.34 9.09
CA ASP A 41 4.82 -10.16 9.09
C ASP A 41 4.44 -9.66 7.69
N LEU A 42 3.29 -10.13 7.18
CA LEU A 42 2.70 -9.61 5.95
C LEU A 42 2.39 -8.11 6.03
N SER A 43 2.21 -7.53 7.22
CA SER A 43 1.87 -6.11 7.38
C SER A 43 3.00 -5.16 6.96
N GLU A 44 4.20 -5.68 6.72
CA GLU A 44 5.28 -4.91 6.11
C GLU A 44 5.01 -4.53 4.65
N PHE A 45 4.11 -5.22 3.96
CA PHE A 45 3.81 -4.95 2.55
C PHE A 45 2.68 -3.93 2.39
N ASP A 46 2.88 -2.96 1.49
CA ASP A 46 1.88 -1.96 1.10
C ASP A 46 0.94 -2.48 -0.01
N LEU A 47 1.38 -3.47 -0.78
CA LEU A 47 0.67 -4.02 -1.95
C LEU A 47 1.13 -5.46 -2.21
N ILE A 48 0.20 -6.34 -2.58
CA ILE A 48 0.51 -7.71 -3.00
C ILE A 48 0.05 -7.92 -4.44
N LEU A 49 0.95 -8.42 -5.28
CA LEU A 49 0.70 -8.74 -6.68
C LEU A 49 0.66 -10.26 -6.85
N VAL A 50 -0.38 -10.78 -7.49
CA VAL A 50 -0.58 -12.23 -7.66
C VAL A 50 -0.86 -12.59 -9.11
N ASP A 51 0.04 -13.37 -9.70
CA ASP A 51 -0.18 -14.02 -10.99
C ASP A 51 -0.99 -15.32 -10.81
N MET A 52 -2.26 -15.33 -11.21
CA MET A 52 -3.17 -16.48 -11.01
C MET A 52 -2.86 -17.68 -11.93
N THR A 53 -1.81 -17.61 -12.73
CA THR A 53 -1.29 -18.79 -13.43
C THR A 53 -0.70 -19.83 -12.45
N HIS A 54 -0.44 -19.44 -11.20
CA HIS A 54 -0.06 -20.36 -10.12
C HIS A 54 -1.24 -21.17 -9.56
N THR A 55 -0.94 -22.39 -9.15
CA THR A 55 -1.86 -23.21 -8.34
C THR A 55 -2.08 -22.56 -6.98
N ARG A 56 -3.32 -22.58 -6.47
CA ARG A 56 -3.71 -22.08 -5.13
C ARG A 56 -3.69 -20.55 -4.91
N CYS A 57 -3.57 -19.72 -5.96
CA CYS A 57 -3.65 -18.26 -5.81
C CYS A 57 -4.95 -17.75 -5.17
N ILE A 58 -6.06 -18.44 -5.38
CA ILE A 58 -7.34 -18.12 -4.72
C ILE A 58 -7.23 -18.29 -3.19
N GLU A 59 -6.55 -19.34 -2.73
CA GLU A 59 -6.32 -19.57 -1.30
C GLU A 59 -5.43 -18.48 -0.71
N LEU A 60 -4.42 -18.01 -1.47
CA LEU A 60 -3.58 -16.89 -1.06
C LEU A 60 -4.39 -15.61 -0.87
N ILE A 61 -5.19 -15.23 -1.86
CA ILE A 61 -6.02 -14.02 -1.80
C ILE A 61 -7.00 -14.11 -0.62
N GLN A 62 -7.58 -15.30 -0.38
CA GLN A 62 -8.46 -15.51 0.77
C GLN A 62 -7.71 -15.39 2.11
N TYR A 63 -6.52 -15.98 2.22
CA TYR A 63 -5.69 -15.89 3.41
C TYR A 63 -5.32 -14.43 3.71
N ILE A 64 -4.82 -13.70 2.71
CA ILE A 64 -4.44 -12.28 2.86
C ILE A 64 -5.67 -11.46 3.27
N LYS A 65 -6.85 -11.70 2.68
CA LYS A 65 -8.10 -11.00 3.01
C LYS A 65 -8.58 -11.27 4.44
N GLN A 66 -8.32 -12.45 4.98
CA GLN A 66 -8.73 -12.82 6.34
C GLN A 66 -7.74 -12.33 7.41
N THR A 67 -6.48 -12.15 7.04
CA THR A 67 -5.39 -11.84 7.97
C THR A 67 -4.94 -10.38 7.91
N THR A 68 -5.19 -9.68 6.80
CA THR A 68 -4.70 -8.31 6.55
C THR A 68 -5.70 -7.46 5.76
N ASN A 69 -5.44 -6.15 5.69
CA ASN A 69 -6.16 -5.19 4.83
C ASN A 69 -5.29 -4.70 3.65
N ILE A 70 -4.24 -5.43 3.30
CA ILE A 70 -3.30 -5.03 2.25
C ILE A 70 -3.97 -5.24 0.89
N PRO A 71 -3.99 -4.22 0.01
CA PRO A 71 -4.58 -4.36 -1.31
C PRO A 71 -3.85 -5.45 -2.11
N VAL A 72 -4.63 -6.23 -2.85
CA VAL A 72 -4.17 -7.31 -3.72
C VAL A 72 -4.57 -7.00 -5.17
N ILE A 73 -3.62 -7.06 -6.10
CA ILE A 73 -3.91 -6.99 -7.53
C ILE A 73 -3.54 -8.33 -8.12
N TYR A 74 -4.42 -8.90 -8.93
CA TYR A 74 -4.13 -10.18 -9.56
C TYR A 74 -4.38 -10.20 -11.06
N LEU A 75 -3.56 -10.99 -11.77
CA LEU A 75 -3.72 -11.29 -13.19
C LEU A 75 -4.40 -12.65 -13.35
N THR A 76 -5.47 -12.71 -14.14
CA THR A 76 -6.14 -13.97 -14.50
C THR A 76 -6.37 -14.03 -15.99
N ASP A 77 -6.03 -15.17 -16.62
CA ASP A 77 -6.33 -15.41 -18.04
C ASP A 77 -7.79 -15.86 -18.25
N ARG A 78 -8.59 -15.91 -17.19
CA ARG A 78 -9.98 -16.36 -17.26
C ARG A 78 -10.88 -15.23 -17.74
N TYR A 79 -11.27 -15.29 -19.01
CA TYR A 79 -12.28 -14.41 -19.61
C TYR A 79 -13.70 -14.54 -19.01
N LYS A 80 -13.96 -15.58 -18.19
CA LYS A 80 -15.22 -15.75 -17.44
C LYS A 80 -14.95 -15.67 -15.94
N LYS A 81 -15.68 -14.77 -15.25
CA LYS A 81 -15.69 -14.69 -13.78
C LYS A 81 -15.95 -16.07 -13.20
N SER A 82 -14.96 -16.61 -12.50
CA SER A 82 -15.14 -17.83 -11.73
C SER A 82 -16.09 -17.55 -10.55
N PRO A 83 -17.00 -18.47 -10.17
CA PRO A 83 -17.81 -18.34 -8.95
C PRO A 83 -16.96 -18.16 -7.68
N TYR A 84 -15.70 -18.61 -7.72
CA TYR A 84 -14.73 -18.44 -6.64
C TYR A 84 -14.11 -17.04 -6.63
N GLU A 85 -13.91 -16.43 -7.80
CA GLU A 85 -13.44 -15.04 -7.96
C GLU A 85 -14.52 -14.05 -7.49
N ALA A 86 -15.79 -14.31 -7.82
CA ALA A 86 -16.91 -13.49 -7.36
C ALA A 86 -17.07 -13.42 -5.84
N LYS A 87 -16.53 -14.40 -5.08
CA LYS A 87 -16.53 -14.40 -3.61
C LYS A 87 -15.40 -13.56 -3.00
N ILE A 88 -14.32 -13.35 -3.76
CA ILE A 88 -13.15 -12.56 -3.33
C ILE A 88 -13.22 -11.12 -3.85
N ASP A 89 -13.95 -10.89 -4.95
CA ASP A 89 -14.15 -9.60 -5.64
C ASP A 89 -14.68 -8.53 -4.69
N ASP A 90 -13.76 -7.69 -4.21
CA ASP A 90 -13.97 -6.52 -3.39
C ASP A 90 -13.15 -5.42 -4.04
N LYS A 91 -13.80 -4.44 -4.69
CA LYS A 91 -13.10 -3.48 -5.55
C LYS A 91 -12.05 -2.63 -4.83
N ASP A 92 -12.18 -2.48 -3.52
CA ASP A 92 -11.28 -1.66 -2.72
C ASP A 92 -10.04 -2.46 -2.26
N PHE A 93 -10.18 -3.79 -2.19
CA PHE A 93 -9.15 -4.71 -1.70
C PHE A 93 -8.54 -5.58 -2.82
N VAL A 94 -9.32 -6.04 -3.79
CA VAL A 94 -8.93 -6.95 -4.88
C VAL A 94 -9.16 -6.33 -6.26
N ILE A 95 -8.08 -6.02 -6.98
CA ILE A 95 -8.15 -5.48 -8.34
C ILE A 95 -7.87 -6.60 -9.36
N HIS A 96 -8.82 -6.78 -10.28
CA HIS A 96 -8.75 -7.80 -11.32
C HIS A 96 -8.11 -7.25 -12.58
N SER A 97 -7.26 -8.03 -13.23
CA SER A 97 -6.74 -7.75 -14.56
C SER A 97 -6.85 -8.98 -15.46
N TYR A 98 -7.28 -8.78 -16.71
CA TYR A 98 -7.48 -9.84 -17.70
C TYR A 98 -6.38 -9.86 -18.77
N SER A 99 -5.46 -8.89 -18.71
CA SER A 99 -4.31 -8.79 -19.59
C SER A 99 -3.12 -8.25 -18.82
N ARG A 100 -1.92 -8.58 -19.32
CA ARG A 100 -0.67 -8.03 -18.80
C ARG A 100 -0.66 -6.49 -18.80
N ASP A 101 -1.20 -5.87 -19.84
CA ASP A 101 -1.25 -4.41 -19.95
C ASP A 101 -2.17 -3.79 -18.89
N GLU A 102 -3.33 -4.39 -18.63
CA GLU A 102 -4.21 -3.98 -17.52
C GLU A 102 -3.54 -4.19 -16.17
N PHE A 103 -2.88 -5.33 -15.97
CA PHE A 103 -2.18 -5.64 -14.72
C PHE A 103 -1.11 -4.61 -14.41
N VAL A 104 -0.28 -4.28 -15.40
CA VAL A 104 0.74 -3.23 -15.29
C VAL A 104 0.10 -1.87 -15.01
N LYS A 105 -0.93 -1.49 -15.78
CA LYS A 105 -1.62 -0.21 -15.61
C LYS A 105 -2.23 -0.06 -14.22
N PHE A 106 -2.94 -1.08 -13.73
CA PHE A 106 -3.56 -1.05 -12.41
C PHE A 106 -2.53 -1.05 -11.29
N THR A 107 -1.46 -1.82 -11.44
CA THR A 107 -0.34 -1.82 -10.49
C THR A 107 0.27 -0.43 -10.37
N LEU A 108 0.65 0.19 -11.50
CA LEU A 108 1.24 1.53 -11.51
C LEU A 108 0.29 2.58 -10.89
N LYS A 109 -0.98 2.55 -11.30
CA LYS A 109 -1.99 3.46 -10.73
C LYS A 109 -2.13 3.26 -9.23
N LYS A 110 -2.14 2.03 -8.74
CA LYS A 110 -2.30 1.75 -7.31
C LYS A 110 -1.05 2.15 -6.50
N VAL A 111 0.14 1.94 -7.05
CA VAL A 111 1.40 2.41 -6.48
C VAL A 111 1.38 3.94 -6.35
N GLU A 112 0.99 4.66 -7.40
CA GLU A 112 0.82 6.12 -7.36
C GLU A 112 -0.25 6.55 -6.34
N GLU A 113 -1.42 5.88 -6.30
CA GLU A 113 -2.47 6.16 -5.32
C GLU A 113 -1.97 5.98 -3.88
N ILE A 114 -1.26 4.89 -3.57
CA ILE A 114 -0.73 4.63 -2.23
C ILE A 114 0.35 5.65 -1.89
N ASN A 115 1.29 5.93 -2.80
CA ASN A 115 2.33 6.94 -2.57
C ASN A 115 1.73 8.34 -2.36
N ASN A 116 0.73 8.73 -3.15
CA ASN A 116 0.02 10.00 -2.99
C ASN A 116 -0.83 10.04 -1.72
N SER A 117 -1.39 8.90 -1.27
CA SER A 117 -2.15 8.84 -0.02
C SER A 117 -1.28 9.07 1.22
N LYS A 118 0.03 8.83 1.09
CA LYS A 118 1.05 9.17 2.11
C LYS A 118 1.37 10.67 2.13
N ILE A 119 0.94 11.43 1.12
CA ILE A 119 1.05 12.89 1.03
C ILE A 119 -0.26 13.54 1.49
N ILE A 120 -0.23 14.21 2.63
CA ILE A 120 -1.36 14.98 3.14
C ILE A 120 -1.19 16.44 2.72
N SER A 121 -2.04 16.90 1.80
CA SER A 121 -2.03 18.30 1.33
C SER A 121 -3.10 19.13 2.03
N PHE A 122 -2.74 20.32 2.50
CA PHE A 122 -3.65 21.31 3.06
C PHE A 122 -3.27 22.72 2.59
N GLY A 123 -4.08 23.30 1.71
CA GLY A 123 -3.78 24.59 1.10
C GLY A 123 -2.46 24.55 0.34
N PHE A 124 -1.51 25.39 0.75
CA PHE A 124 -0.15 25.45 0.19
C PHE A 124 0.85 24.56 0.94
N CYS A 125 0.41 23.78 1.93
CA CYS A 125 1.26 22.87 2.69
C CYS A 125 1.06 21.41 2.23
N SER A 126 2.13 20.61 2.23
CA SER A 126 2.04 19.16 2.05
C SER A 126 2.92 18.40 3.04
N ILE A 127 2.48 17.23 3.49
CA ILE A 127 3.21 16.38 4.43
C ILE A 127 3.34 14.98 3.86
N GLU A 128 4.57 14.52 3.65
CA GLU A 128 4.89 13.11 3.50
C GLU A 128 5.17 12.53 4.89
N VAL A 129 4.15 11.93 5.50
CA VAL A 129 4.22 11.50 6.91
C VAL A 129 5.32 10.45 7.12
N ASP A 130 5.43 9.51 6.19
CA ASP A 130 6.37 8.39 6.28
C ASP A 130 7.82 8.83 6.07
N ASN A 131 8.04 9.80 5.18
CA ASN A 131 9.37 10.34 4.89
C ASN A 131 9.77 11.47 5.84
N GLY A 132 8.86 11.93 6.70
CA GLY A 132 9.09 13.04 7.61
C GLY A 132 9.33 14.37 6.89
N ILE A 133 8.81 14.53 5.67
CA ILE A 133 9.01 15.75 4.88
C ILE A 133 7.76 16.60 4.95
N PHE A 134 7.92 17.85 5.41
CA PHE A 134 6.87 18.86 5.40
C PHE A 134 7.25 19.95 4.40
N ARG A 135 6.35 20.33 3.49
CA ARG A 135 6.58 21.42 2.52
C ARG A 135 5.58 22.55 2.68
N ILE A 136 6.03 23.78 2.42
CA ILE A 136 5.21 24.99 2.24
C ILE A 136 5.55 25.57 0.87
N GLY A 137 4.63 25.47 -0.09
CA GLY A 137 4.92 25.79 -1.48
C GLY A 137 6.07 24.93 -2.01
N ASN A 138 7.21 25.56 -2.32
CA ASN A 138 8.42 24.88 -2.80
C ASN A 138 9.46 24.61 -1.71
N ASP A 139 9.26 25.12 -0.50
CA ASP A 139 10.25 25.03 0.58
C ASP A 139 10.02 23.76 1.43
N ILE A 140 11.10 23.04 1.72
CA ILE A 140 11.11 21.91 2.65
C ILE A 140 11.43 22.43 4.05
N LEU A 141 10.55 22.14 5.02
CA LEU A 141 10.73 22.43 6.43
C LEU A 141 11.21 21.18 7.17
N ASN A 142 12.31 21.32 7.90
CA ASN A 142 12.77 20.30 8.84
C ASN A 142 11.93 20.38 10.13
N LEU A 143 10.95 19.49 10.25
CA LEU A 143 10.16 19.31 11.46
C LEU A 143 10.65 18.06 12.22
N THR A 144 10.55 18.11 13.55
CA THR A 144 10.75 16.93 14.39
C THR A 144 9.59 15.93 14.22
N LYS A 145 9.81 14.65 14.52
CA LYS A 145 8.78 13.61 14.45
C LYS A 145 7.50 13.98 15.23
N SER A 146 7.65 14.63 16.37
CA SER A 146 6.55 15.11 17.20
C SER A 146 5.74 16.21 16.51
N GLU A 147 6.41 17.15 15.83
CA GLU A 147 5.76 18.23 15.08
C GLU A 147 5.03 17.70 13.85
N ILE A 148 5.62 16.76 13.11
CA ILE A 148 4.96 16.11 11.96
C ILE A 148 3.71 15.36 12.40
N SER A 149 3.79 14.62 13.51
CA SER A 149 2.63 13.94 14.10
C SER A 149 1.54 14.93 14.50
N LEU A 150 1.92 16.06 15.12
CA LEU A 150 1.00 17.13 15.51
C LEU A 150 0.30 17.77 14.29
N CYS A 151 1.06 18.13 13.26
CA CYS A 151 0.54 18.68 12.01
C CYS A 151 -0.39 17.68 11.31
N THR A 152 -0.03 16.41 11.26
CA THR A 152 -0.86 15.33 10.70
C THR A 152 -2.20 15.22 11.40
N ILE A 153 -2.22 15.26 12.75
CA ILE A 153 -3.45 15.22 13.53
C ILE A 153 -4.31 16.45 13.26
N LEU A 154 -3.71 17.64 13.20
CA LEU A 154 -4.44 18.88 12.98
C LEU A 154 -5.08 18.91 11.58
N ILE A 155 -4.34 18.53 10.53
CA ILE A 155 -4.88 18.51 9.16
C ILE A 155 -6.00 17.46 9.03
N LYS A 156 -5.83 16.26 9.59
CA LYS A 156 -6.85 15.20 9.58
C LYS A 156 -8.11 15.58 10.37
N LYS A 157 -8.02 16.52 11.32
CA LYS A 157 -9.13 16.96 12.17
C LYS A 157 -9.68 18.34 11.83
N ASN A 158 -9.44 18.84 10.62
CA ASN A 158 -9.81 20.20 10.22
C ASN A 158 -11.29 20.59 10.47
N GLU A 159 -12.21 19.64 10.60
CA GLU A 159 -13.62 19.90 10.90
C GLU A 159 -13.99 19.81 12.40
N GLN A 160 -13.07 19.42 13.28
CA GLN A 160 -13.33 19.28 14.72
C GLN A 160 -12.32 20.08 15.55
N ALA A 161 -12.85 21.05 16.31
CA ALA A 161 -12.09 21.81 17.30
C ALA A 161 -11.30 20.87 18.23
N CYS A 162 -9.97 20.87 18.10
CA CYS A 162 -9.10 20.05 18.95
C CYS A 162 -8.95 20.68 20.34
N PHE A 163 -9.65 20.15 21.34
CA PHE A 163 -9.47 20.57 22.74
C PHE A 163 -8.11 20.13 23.30
N LYS A 164 -7.36 21.09 23.88
CA LYS A 164 -6.02 20.94 24.48
C LYS A 164 -5.88 19.75 25.45
N ARG A 165 -6.96 19.35 26.15
CA ARG A 165 -6.98 18.21 27.09
C ARG A 165 -6.91 16.81 26.45
N ASN A 166 -7.42 16.64 25.22
CA ASN A 166 -7.41 15.33 24.55
C ASN A 166 -6.05 14.99 23.93
N TYR A 167 -5.24 16.01 23.65
CA TYR A 167 -3.92 15.86 23.04
C TYR A 167 -2.88 15.32 24.03
N CYS A 168 -2.79 15.91 25.24
CA CYS A 168 -1.81 15.47 26.26
C CYS A 168 -2.03 14.02 26.72
N LYS A 169 -3.28 13.52 26.69
CA LYS A 169 -3.58 12.13 27.07
C LYS A 169 -3.11 11.07 26.06
N ARG A 170 -2.93 11.44 24.78
CA ARG A 170 -2.46 10.50 23.73
C ARG A 170 -0.95 10.46 23.60
N ASN A 171 -0.27 11.58 23.77
CA ASN A 171 1.19 11.66 23.65
C ASN A 171 1.94 11.46 24.98
N GLY A 172 1.23 11.47 26.12
CA GLY A 172 1.81 11.22 27.45
C GLY A 172 1.81 9.75 27.90
N LYS A 173 1.48 8.78 27.02
CA LYS A 173 1.44 7.35 27.38
C LYS A 173 2.66 6.53 26.93
N ASN A 174 3.61 7.10 26.20
CA ASN A 174 4.87 6.45 25.84
C ASN A 174 6.02 6.91 26.73
N GLY A 175 5.83 6.74 28.04
CA GLY A 175 6.83 7.06 29.05
C GLY A 175 6.51 6.31 30.32
N ASN A 176 6.75 5.01 30.29
CA ASN A 176 7.10 4.15 31.43
C ASN A 176 7.85 2.94 30.90
#